data_AF-A0A830DLS2-F1
#
_entry.id   AF-A0A830DLS2-F1
#
_cell.length_a   1.000
_cell.length_b   1.000
_cell.length_c   1.000
_cell.angle_alpha   90.00
_cell.angle_beta   90.00
_cell.angle_gamma   90.00
#
_symmetry.space_group_name_H-M   'P 1'
#
loop_
_entity.id
_entity.type
_entity.pdbx_description
1 polymer ?
#
loop_
_entity_poly.entity_id
_entity_poly.type
_entity_poly.pdbx_seq_one_letter_code
_entity_poly.pdbx_strand_id
1 'polypeptide(L)'
;MLSGLTLSIVLNIASLLKNVLSISIVTGLFILQNRAVDQHQRGAANGLSMTLMSLFKAVGPAGGGTLFSWGQKRLNAGFLPGDQMVFFILNVIEAIGVIMTFKPFLVERRNK
;
A
#
# COMPACT_ATOMS: atom_id res chain seq x y z
N MET A 1 -16.34 -10.62 -21.32
CA MET A 1 -16.18 -10.49 -19.85
C MET A 1 -15.79 -11.85 -19.31
N LEU A 2 -14.79 -11.94 -18.40
CA LEU A 2 -14.52 -13.19 -17.68
C LEU A 2 -15.70 -13.51 -16.75
N SER A 3 -16.11 -14.77 -16.67
CA SER A 3 -17.21 -15.22 -15.80
C SER A 3 -16.88 -16.57 -15.14
N GLY A 4 -17.62 -16.91 -14.09
CA GLY A 4 -17.56 -18.21 -13.43
C GLY A 4 -16.17 -18.57 -12.88
N LEU A 5 -15.73 -19.80 -13.15
CA LEU A 5 -14.48 -20.35 -12.64
C LEU A 5 -13.25 -19.54 -13.07
N THR A 6 -13.18 -19.15 -14.35
CA THR A 6 -12.02 -18.41 -14.88
C THR A 6 -11.86 -17.06 -14.20
N LEU A 7 -12.97 -16.35 -13.95
CA LEU A 7 -12.95 -15.10 -13.19
C LEU A 7 -12.42 -15.33 -11.77
N SER A 8 -12.92 -16.36 -11.08
CA SER A 8 -12.47 -16.70 -9.73
C SER A 8 -10.96 -17.00 -9.67
N ILE A 9 -10.45 -17.80 -10.61
CA ILE A 9 -9.02 -18.14 -10.67
C ILE A 9 -8.18 -16.88 -10.87
N VAL A 10 -8.53 -16.03 -11.84
CA VAL A 10 -7.79 -14.80 -12.13
C VAL A 10 -7.80 -13.84 -10.93
N LEU A 11 -8.95 -13.67 -10.28
CA LEU A 11 -9.06 -12.82 -9.09
C LEU A 11 -8.25 -13.35 -7.91
N ASN A 12 -8.20 -14.68 -7.72
CA ASN A 12 -7.38 -15.28 -6.68
C ASN A 12 -5.88 -15.10 -6.95
N ILE A 13 -5.42 -15.33 -8.19
CA ILE A 13 -4.02 -15.08 -8.57
C ILE A 13 -3.66 -13.60 -8.35
N ALA A 14 -4.51 -12.68 -8.82
CA ALA A 14 -4.30 -11.25 -8.62
C ALA A 14 -4.25 -10.87 -7.13
N SER A 15 -5.14 -11.45 -6.32
CA SER A 15 -5.17 -11.22 -4.86
C SER A 15 -3.92 -11.77 -4.18
N LEU A 16 -3.44 -12.95 -4.59
CA LEU A 16 -2.20 -13.54 -4.09
C LEU A 16 -1.00 -12.64 -4.42
N LEU A 17 -0.88 -12.20 -5.68
CA LEU A 17 0.20 -11.30 -6.11
C LEU A 17 0.20 -10.00 -5.30
N LYS A 18 -0.98 -9.37 -5.14
CA LYS A 18 -1.12 -8.16 -4.32
C LYS A 18 -0.68 -8.40 -2.88
N ASN A 19 -1.09 -9.51 -2.27
CA ASN A 19 -0.71 -9.83 -0.89
C ASN A 19 0.79 -10.04 -0.74
N VAL A 20 1.43 -10.75 -1.69
CA VAL A 20 2.88 -10.95 -1.71
C VAL A 20 3.61 -9.62 -1.84
N LEU A 21 3.19 -8.74 -2.75
CA LEU A 21 3.76 -7.40 -2.91
C LEU A 21 3.60 -6.56 -1.64
N SER A 22 2.40 -6.53 -1.07
CA SER A 22 2.12 -5.80 0.18
C SER A 22 3.02 -6.25 1.34
N ILE A 23 3.13 -7.57 1.57
CA ILE A 23 4.01 -8.13 2.60
C ILE A 23 5.49 -7.80 2.32
N SER A 24 5.91 -7.86 1.06
CA SER A 24 7.28 -7.53 0.65
C SER A 24 7.62 -6.07 0.92
N ILE A 25 6.70 -5.14 0.60
CA ILE A 25 6.86 -3.70 0.86
C ILE A 25 7.01 -3.46 2.36
N VAL A 26 6.08 -3.96 3.17
CA VAL A 26 6.12 -3.78 4.64
C VAL A 26 7.42 -4.32 5.21
N THR A 27 7.81 -5.53 4.82
CA THR A 27 9.05 -6.18 5.28
C THR A 27 10.29 -5.38 4.85
N GLY A 28 10.32 -4.93 3.59
CA GLY A 28 11.39 -4.08 3.06
C GLY A 28 11.52 -2.80 3.87
N LEU A 29 10.42 -2.08 4.10
CA LEU A 29 10.40 -0.84 4.88
C LEU A 29 10.91 -1.04 6.31
N PHE A 30 10.54 -2.13 6.99
CA PHE A 30 11.09 -2.45 8.32
C PHE A 30 12.60 -2.69 8.29
N ILE A 31 13.12 -3.40 7.28
CA ILE A 31 14.58 -3.61 7.14
C ILE A 31 15.28 -2.26 6.95
N LEU A 32 14.73 -1.41 6.09
CA LEU A 32 15.29 -0.10 5.77
C LEU A 32 15.30 0.82 6.98
N GLN A 33 14.22 0.85 7.74
CA GLN A 33 14.15 1.61 8.99
C GLN A 33 15.19 1.14 10.00
N ASN A 34 15.32 -0.17 10.21
CA ASN A 34 16.32 -0.72 11.13
C ASN A 34 17.77 -0.43 10.68
N ARG A 35 18.01 -0.25 9.37
CA ARG A 35 19.33 0.16 8.84
C ARG A 35 19.57 1.67 8.98
N ALA A 36 18.53 2.49 8.94
CA ALA A 36 18.61 3.94 9.04
C ALA A 36 18.85 4.45 10.47
N VAL A 37 18.53 3.66 11.49
CA VAL A 37 18.68 4.04 12.91
C VAL A 37 19.77 3.24 13.63
N ASP A 38 20.36 3.87 14.66
CA ASP A 38 21.33 3.21 15.53
C ASP A 38 20.67 2.06 16.32
N GLN A 39 21.45 1.02 16.60
CA GLN A 39 20.97 -0.19 17.28
C GLN A 39 20.20 0.11 18.57
N HIS A 40 20.69 1.06 19.38
CA HIS A 40 20.07 1.43 20.65
C HIS A 40 18.73 2.17 20.49
N GLN A 41 18.46 2.75 19.32
CA GLN A 41 17.22 3.48 19.02
C GLN A 41 16.21 2.65 18.23
N ARG A 42 16.56 1.43 17.78
CA ARG A 42 15.66 0.55 17.00
C ARG A 42 14.33 0.30 17.70
N GLY A 43 14.34 0.14 19.03
CA GLY A 43 13.11 -0.03 19.81
C GLY A 43 12.17 1.17 19.72
N ALA A 44 12.69 2.38 19.88
CA ALA A 44 11.92 3.62 19.74
C ALA A 44 11.44 3.85 18.30
N ALA A 45 12.30 3.58 17.31
CA ALA A 45 11.95 3.71 15.90
C ALA A 45 10.84 2.73 15.48
N ASN A 46 10.94 1.46 15.87
CA ASN A 46 9.92 0.46 15.60
C ASN A 46 8.61 0.78 16.34
N GLY A 47 8.69 1.25 17.59
CA GLY A 47 7.53 1.70 18.36
C GLY A 47 6.79 2.84 17.66
N LEU A 48 7.50 3.88 17.22
CA LEU A 48 6.92 5.00 16.49
C LEU A 48 6.25 4.56 15.19
N SER A 49 6.91 3.69 14.42
CA SER A 49 6.33 3.13 13.19
C SER A 49 5.05 2.35 13.44
N MET A 50 5.02 1.51 14.48
CA MET A 50 3.82 0.76 14.84
C MET A 50 2.68 1.67 15.30
N THR A 51 2.98 2.74 16.04
CA THR A 51 1.99 3.76 16.41
C THR A 51 1.39 4.45 15.19
N LEU A 52 2.24 4.94 14.28
CA LEU A 52 1.78 5.59 13.05
C LEU A 52 0.97 4.63 12.18
N MET A 53 1.44 3.39 11.99
CA MET A 53 0.71 2.38 11.23
C MET A 53 -0.67 2.11 11.82
N SER A 54 -0.77 1.99 13.15
CA SER A 54 -2.03 1.75 13.85
C SER A 54 -2.99 2.93 13.70
N LEU A 55 -2.49 4.16 13.79
CA LEU A 55 -3.26 5.37 13.55
C LEU A 55 -3.83 5.38 12.11
N PHE A 56 -3.00 5.12 11.11
CA PHE A 56 -3.44 5.03 9.72
C PHE A 56 -4.44 3.91 9.48
N LYS A 57 -4.28 2.75 10.15
CA LYS A 57 -5.26 1.66 10.10
C LYS A 57 -6.59 2.04 10.74
N ALA A 58 -6.59 2.89 11.77
CA ALA A 58 -7.82 3.37 12.41
C ALA A 58 -8.63 4.30 11.49
N VAL A 59 -7.95 5.20 10.76
CA VAL A 59 -8.62 6.14 9.83
C VAL A 59 -8.81 5.59 8.41
N GLY A 60 -8.11 4.51 8.06
CA GLY A 60 -8.13 3.87 6.75
C GLY A 60 -9.53 3.51 6.26
N PRO A 61 -10.41 2.88 7.07
CA PRO A 61 -11.78 2.59 6.68
C PRO A 61 -12.59 3.84 6.32
N ALA A 62 -12.40 4.95 7.05
CA ALA A 62 -13.09 6.21 6.76
C ALA A 62 -12.64 6.78 5.41
N GLY A 63 -11.32 6.82 5.15
CA GLY A 63 -10.75 7.26 3.88
C GLY A 63 -11.16 6.37 2.69
N GLY A 64 -11.11 5.05 2.88
CA GLY A 64 -11.56 4.07 1.89
C GLY A 64 -13.06 4.21 1.59
N GLY A 65 -13.88 4.41 2.62
CA GLY A 65 -15.31 4.65 2.48
C GLY A 65 -15.63 5.97 1.76
N THR A 66 -14.88 7.04 2.03
CA THR A 66 -15.04 8.31 1.31
C THR A 66 -14.68 8.17 -0.16
N LEU A 67 -13.56 7.50 -0.45
CA LEU A 67 -13.11 7.25 -1.82
C LEU A 67 -14.11 6.39 -2.58
N PHE A 68 -14.63 5.34 -1.93
CA PHE A 68 -15.66 4.47 -2.50
C PHE A 68 -16.97 5.23 -2.77
N SER A 69 -17.45 6.01 -1.80
CA SER A 69 -18.66 6.84 -1.97
C SER A 69 -18.51 7.84 -3.12
N TRP A 70 -17.32 8.42 -3.28
CA TRP A 70 -17.03 9.29 -4.41
C TRP A 70 -17.03 8.54 -5.74
N GLY A 71 -16.43 7.34 -5.80
CA GLY A 71 -16.48 6.46 -6.98
C GLY A 71 -17.92 6.16 -7.40
N GLN A 72 -18.77 5.77 -6.44
CA GLN A 72 -20.18 5.44 -6.68
C GLN A 72 -21.00 6.63 -7.23
N LYS A 73 -20.61 7.89 -6.95
CA LYS A 73 -21.25 9.07 -7.56
C LYS A 73 -20.86 9.31 -9.03
N ARG A 74 -19.84 8.61 -9.54
CA ARG A 74 -19.26 8.81 -10.88
C ARG A 74 -19.48 7.62 -11.83
N LEU A 75 -20.56 6.86 -11.65
CA LEU A 75 -20.87 5.72 -12.52
C LEU A 75 -21.04 6.11 -14.00
N ASN A 76 -21.49 7.33 -14.27
CA ASN A 76 -21.72 7.82 -15.63
C ASN A 76 -20.53 8.61 -16.23
N ALA A 77 -19.34 8.55 -15.62
CA ALA A 77 -18.17 9.26 -16.13
C ALA A 77 -17.59 8.57 -17.38
N GLY A 78 -17.17 9.34 -18.37
CA GLY A 78 -16.56 8.82 -19.61
C GLY A 78 -15.13 8.27 -19.45
N PHE A 79 -14.48 8.53 -18.31
CA PHE A 79 -13.13 8.06 -18.01
C PHE A 79 -13.08 7.56 -16.56
N LEU A 80 -12.64 6.31 -16.37
CA LEU A 80 -12.58 5.60 -15.09
C LEU A 80 -13.88 5.72 -14.26
N PRO A 81 -15.04 5.22 -14.75
CA PRO A 81 -16.30 5.26 -14.01
C PRO A 81 -16.29 4.37 -12.76
N GLY A 82 -17.01 4.82 -11.72
CA GLY A 82 -17.33 3.99 -10.57
C GLY A 82 -16.10 3.46 -9.83
N ASP A 83 -16.10 2.14 -9.63
CA ASP A 83 -15.04 1.42 -8.92
C ASP A 83 -13.71 1.43 -9.66
N GLN A 84 -13.70 1.63 -10.99
CA GLN A 84 -12.45 1.70 -11.76
C GLN A 84 -11.56 2.85 -11.25
N MET A 85 -12.15 3.99 -10.88
CA MET A 85 -11.42 5.10 -10.27
C MET A 85 -10.82 4.73 -8.92
N VAL A 86 -11.57 4.01 -8.09
CA VAL A 86 -11.12 3.55 -6.77
C VAL A 86 -9.93 2.62 -6.94
N PHE A 87 -10.04 1.61 -7.82
CA PHE A 87 -8.94 0.71 -8.11
C PHE A 87 -7.74 1.42 -8.69
N PHE A 88 -7.92 2.38 -9.60
CA PHE A 88 -6.82 3.17 -10.15
C PHE A 88 -6.04 3.90 -9.05
N ILE A 89 -6.74 4.58 -8.15
CA ILE A 89 -6.10 5.31 -7.03
C ILE A 89 -5.36 4.35 -6.10
N LEU A 90 -5.95 3.20 -5.77
CA LEU A 90 -5.29 2.18 -4.94
C LEU A 90 -4.01 1.63 -5.61
N ASN A 91 -4.03 1.39 -6.91
CA ASN A 91 -2.85 0.93 -7.66
C ASN A 91 -1.77 2.01 -7.72
N VAL A 92 -2.13 3.29 -7.85
CA VAL A 92 -1.15 4.41 -7.79
C VAL A 92 -0.48 4.47 -6.42
N ILE A 93 -1.24 4.32 -5.33
CA ILE A 93 -0.69 4.27 -3.96
C ILE A 93 0.27 3.09 -3.80
N GLU A 94 -0.11 1.91 -4.30
CA GLU A 94 0.75 0.71 -4.27
C GLU A 94 2.03 0.91 -5.07
N ALA A 95 1.94 1.47 -6.28
CA ALA A 95 3.09 1.78 -7.12
C ALA A 95 4.05 2.78 -6.44
N ILE A 96 3.53 3.83 -5.81
CA ILE A 96 4.33 4.77 -5.01
C ILE A 96 5.03 4.02 -3.87
N GLY A 97 4.30 3.18 -3.14
CA GLY A 97 4.86 2.36 -2.06
C GLY A 97 6.03 1.49 -2.52
N VAL A 98 5.89 0.83 -3.69
CA VAL A 98 6.97 0.07 -4.33
C VAL A 98 8.16 0.97 -4.69
N ILE A 99 7.91 2.12 -5.31
CA ILE A 99 8.97 3.07 -5.71
C ILE A 99 9.78 3.54 -4.49
N MET A 100 9.12 3.81 -3.36
CA MET A 100 9.78 4.24 -2.12
C MET A 100 10.74 3.20 -1.53
N THR A 101 10.64 1.92 -1.93
CA THR A 101 11.58 0.88 -1.50
C THR A 101 12.92 0.91 -2.25
N PHE A 102 13.05 1.66 -3.34
CA PHE A 102 14.28 1.75 -4.12
C PHE A 102 15.25 2.80 -3.57
N LYS A 103 16.55 2.54 -3.79
CA LYS A 103 17.70 3.36 -3.34
C LYS A 103 17.57 4.89 -3.39
N PRO A 104 16.98 5.56 -4.41
CA PRO A 104 16.89 7.02 -4.40
C PRO A 104 16.09 7.59 -3.21
N PHE A 105 15.23 6.80 -2.57
CA PHE A 105 14.43 7.21 -1.41
C PHE A 105 14.90 6.54 -0.10
N LEU A 106 15.91 5.68 -0.18
CA LEU A 106 16.52 5.04 0.98
C LEU A 106 17.55 5.99 1.58
N VAL A 107 17.30 6.44 2.81
CA VAL A 107 18.35 7.04 3.63
C VAL A 107 19.33 5.93 3.98
N GLU A 108 20.38 5.79 3.18
CA GLU A 108 21.51 4.93 3.51
C GLU A 108 22.34 5.60 4.60
N ARG A 109 22.66 4.84 5.64
CA ARG A 109 23.54 5.28 6.72
C ARG A 109 24.90 5.61 6.10
N ARG A 110 25.26 6.89 6.03
CA ARG A 110 26.61 7.32 5.67
C ARG A 110 27.51 6.99 6.86
N ASN A 111 28.29 5.92 6.74
CA ASN A 111 29.36 5.65 7.69
C ASN A 111 30.28 6.88 7.71
N LYS A 112 30.39 7.52 8.89
CA LYS A 112 31.54 8.37 9.21
C LYS A 112 32.67 7.47 9.67
#